data_AF-A0A433PC87-F1
#
_entry.id   AF-A0A433PC87-F1
#
_cell.length_a   1.000
_cell.length_b   1.000
_cell.length_c   1.000
_cell.angle_alpha   90.00
_cell.angle_beta   90.00
_cell.angle_gamma   90.00
#
_symmetry.space_group_name_H-M   'P 1'
#
loop_
_entity.id
_entity.type
_entity.pdbx_description
1 polymer ?
#
loop_
_entity_poly.entity_id
_entity_poly.type
_entity_poly.pdbx_seq_one_letter_code
_entity_poly.pdbx_strand_id
1 'polypeptide(L)'
;MRPPTLSPLLAAFAFLTLLPSPLFALTVKSLVVLGDSYSDPGNSQRMTNGPLWAEDLAHAWGAQLYDFAFSGATCQKWTNNYLLPSVKDQLAMYYKEKLELHPDETVYAIWIGINDIVAVAGKVWRE
;
A
#
# COMPACT_ATOMS: atom_id res chain seq x y z
N MET A 1 44.90 26.94 42.38
CA MET A 1 44.79 26.28 41.06
C MET A 1 43.42 26.61 40.48
N ARG A 2 43.36 27.21 39.29
CA ARG A 2 42.10 27.56 38.61
C ARG A 2 41.76 26.41 37.64
N PRO A 3 40.53 25.86 37.66
CA PRO A 3 40.19 24.77 36.73
C PRO A 3 40.21 25.27 35.28
N PRO A 4 40.54 24.42 34.30
CA PRO A 4 40.52 24.81 32.90
C PRO A 4 39.08 25.14 32.48
N THR A 5 38.86 26.36 32.02
CA THR A 5 37.57 26.80 31.48
C THR A 5 37.40 26.23 30.07
N LEU A 6 36.40 25.37 29.90
CA LEU A 6 36.02 24.85 28.59
C LEU A 6 35.65 26.03 27.67
N SER A 7 36.23 26.08 26.46
CA SER A 7 35.95 27.14 25.50
C SER A 7 34.45 27.15 25.14
N PRO A 8 33.77 28.32 25.17
CA PRO A 8 32.35 28.41 24.81
C PRO A 8 32.07 27.92 23.37
N LEU A 9 33.08 27.94 22.50
CA LEU A 9 33.01 27.42 21.14
C LEU A 9 32.87 25.89 21.10
N LEU A 10 33.52 25.17 22.02
CA LEU A 10 33.40 23.70 22.12
C LEU A 10 32.04 23.28 22.68
N ALA A 11 31.49 24.07 23.61
CA ALA A 11 30.16 23.82 24.16
C ALA A 11 29.06 24.02 23.10
N ALA A 12 29.18 25.05 22.25
CA ALA A 12 28.23 25.31 21.17
C ALA A 12 28.20 24.20 20.09
N PHE A 13 29.36 23.61 19.77
CA PHE A 13 29.46 22.51 18.80
C PHE A 13 28.84 21.20 19.30
N ALA A 14 28.96 20.91 20.60
CA ALA A 14 28.33 19.75 21.22
C ALA A 14 26.79 19.86 21.27
N PHE A 15 26.24 21.08 21.42
CA PHE A 15 24.79 21.29 21.42
C PHE A 15 24.15 21.15 20.03
N LEU A 16 24.87 21.48 18.95
CA LEU A 16 24.33 21.41 17.59
C LEU A 16 24.21 19.98 17.05
N THR A 17 24.98 19.03 17.58
CA THR A 17 24.94 17.61 17.19
C THR A 17 23.93 16.78 17.99
N LEU A 18 23.39 17.35 19.07
CA LEU A 18 22.34 16.76 19.92
C LEU A 18 20.94 17.24 19.57
N LEU A 19 20.80 18.20 18.64
CA LEU A 19 19.49 18.52 18.09
C LEU A 19 19.01 17.28 17.33
N PRO A 20 17.90 16.63 17.76
CA PRO A 20 17.32 15.56 16.96
C PRO A 20 17.05 16.17 15.60
N SER A 21 17.67 15.62 14.57
CA SER A 21 17.28 15.89 13.19
C SER A 21 15.75 15.78 13.15
N PRO A 22 15.01 16.68 12.49
CA PRO A 22 13.60 16.41 12.24
C PRO A 22 13.57 15.11 11.46
N LEU A 23 13.29 14.02 12.17
CA LEU A 23 13.00 12.74 11.60
C LEU A 23 11.73 13.06 10.81
N PHE A 24 11.85 13.23 9.50
CA PHE A 24 10.69 13.27 8.64
C PHE A 24 10.05 11.88 8.75
N ALA A 25 9.20 11.72 9.76
CA ALA A 25 8.31 10.59 9.87
C ALA A 25 7.33 10.76 8.72
N LEU A 26 7.64 10.12 7.60
CA LEU A 26 6.75 10.03 6.45
C LEU A 26 5.44 9.43 6.96
N THR A 27 4.44 10.28 7.15
CA THR A 27 3.15 9.85 7.69
C THR A 27 2.31 9.44 6.50
N VAL A 28 2.07 8.14 6.37
CA VAL A 28 1.16 7.61 5.35
C VAL A 28 -0.25 8.05 5.72
N LYS A 29 -0.88 8.87 4.87
CA LYS A 29 -2.27 9.30 5.05
C LYS A 29 -3.25 8.52 4.20
N SER A 30 -2.79 7.95 3.09
CA SER A 30 -3.63 7.20 2.16
C SER A 30 -2.99 5.87 1.78
N LEU A 31 -3.79 4.81 1.78
CA LEU A 31 -3.43 3.50 1.28
C LEU A 31 -4.37 3.15 0.13
N VAL A 32 -3.83 3.05 -1.09
CA VAL A 32 -4.57 2.61 -2.28
C VAL A 32 -4.21 1.17 -2.56
N VAL A 33 -5.21 0.29 -2.67
CA VAL A 33 -5.00 -1.15 -2.87
C VAL A 33 -5.65 -1.59 -4.18
N LEU A 34 -4.87 -2.31 -4.99
CA LEU A 34 -5.34 -3.06 -6.15
C LEU A 34 -5.01 -4.54 -5.93
N GLY A 35 -5.87 -5.44 -6.38
CA GLY A 35 -5.61 -6.86 -6.15
C GLY A 35 -6.78 -7.80 -6.37
N ASP A 36 -6.66 -8.96 -5.75
CA ASP A 36 -7.62 -10.05 -5.82
C ASP A 36 -8.30 -10.34 -4.47
N SER A 37 -8.74 -11.59 -4.27
CA SER A 37 -9.43 -12.06 -3.06
C SER A 37 -8.65 -11.89 -1.76
N TYR A 38 -7.33 -11.73 -1.82
CA TYR A 38 -6.53 -11.45 -0.62
C TYR A 38 -6.65 -10.00 -0.12
N SER A 39 -7.25 -9.12 -0.92
CA SER A 39 -7.44 -7.70 -0.60
C SER A 39 -8.89 -7.22 -0.74
N ASP A 40 -9.75 -7.94 -1.45
CA ASP A 40 -11.14 -7.49 -1.72
C ASP A 40 -12.00 -7.40 -0.43
N PRO A 41 -12.41 -6.19 0.00
CA PRO A 41 -13.23 -6.01 1.20
C PRO A 41 -14.71 -6.36 0.99
N GLY A 42 -15.15 -6.57 -0.27
CA GLY A 42 -16.54 -6.83 -0.65
C GLY A 42 -16.97 -6.22 -1.99
N ASN A 43 -16.07 -5.70 -2.82
CA ASN A 43 -16.34 -5.20 -4.17
C ASN A 43 -16.88 -6.31 -5.08
N SER A 44 -16.36 -7.53 -4.95
CA SER A 44 -17.03 -8.74 -5.45
C SER A 44 -17.43 -9.64 -4.30
N GLN A 45 -16.48 -10.05 -3.46
CA GLN A 45 -16.73 -10.93 -2.33
C GLN A 45 -15.54 -10.87 -1.36
N ARG A 46 -15.81 -10.76 -0.06
CA ARG A 46 -14.78 -10.99 0.96
C ARG A 46 -14.53 -12.49 1.13
N MET A 47 -13.30 -12.92 0.92
CA MET A 47 -12.88 -14.34 1.00
C MET A 47 -12.26 -14.72 2.36
N THR A 48 -12.67 -14.02 3.42
CA THR A 48 -12.25 -14.24 4.80
C THR A 48 -13.40 -13.90 5.77
N ASN A 49 -13.32 -14.39 7.01
CA ASN A 49 -14.28 -14.10 8.08
C ASN A 49 -13.79 -13.01 9.06
N GLY A 50 -12.69 -12.33 8.74
CA GLY A 50 -12.11 -11.25 9.55
C GLY A 50 -11.60 -10.08 8.71
N PRO A 51 -10.85 -9.16 9.32
CA PRO A 51 -10.16 -8.09 8.60
C PRO A 51 -9.17 -8.65 7.58
N LEU A 52 -9.02 -7.92 6.47
CA LEU A 52 -7.98 -8.14 5.49
C LEU A 52 -6.71 -7.39 5.92
N TRP A 53 -5.55 -7.83 5.43
CA TRP A 53 -4.26 -7.21 5.75
C TRP A 53 -4.24 -5.70 5.48
N ALA A 54 -4.93 -5.25 4.41
CA ALA A 54 -5.01 -3.85 4.03
C ALA A 54 -5.83 -3.01 5.03
N GLU A 55 -6.89 -3.60 5.62
CA GLU A 55 -7.71 -2.94 6.64
C GLU A 55 -6.93 -2.78 7.95
N ASP A 56 -6.25 -3.84 8.39
CA ASP A 56 -5.40 -3.81 9.58
C ASP A 56 -4.23 -2.83 9.40
N LEU A 57 -3.62 -2.78 8.22
CA LEU A 57 -2.52 -1.88 7.91
C LEU A 57 -2.98 -0.41 7.87
N ALA A 58 -4.11 -0.13 7.22
CA ALA A 58 -4.70 1.21 7.22
C ALA A 58 -5.06 1.66 8.65
N HIS A 59 -5.62 0.76 9.46
CA HIS A 59 -5.92 1.04 10.87
C HIS A 59 -4.64 1.35 11.66
N ALA A 60 -3.59 0.54 11.52
CA ALA A 60 -2.32 0.73 12.21
C ALA A 60 -1.62 2.04 11.83
N TRP A 61 -1.76 2.49 10.58
CA TRP A 61 -1.21 3.77 10.12
C TRP A 61 -2.10 4.97 10.40
N GLY A 62 -3.36 4.77 10.77
CA GLY A 62 -4.35 5.85 10.80
C GLY A 62 -4.58 6.46 9.41
N ALA A 63 -4.40 5.66 8.36
CA ALA A 63 -4.53 6.06 6.96
C ALA A 63 -5.93 5.79 6.42
N GLN A 64 -6.39 6.59 5.46
CA GLN A 64 -7.59 6.31 4.69
C GLN A 64 -7.31 5.18 3.70
N LEU A 65 -8.12 4.12 3.74
CA LEU A 65 -8.07 3.01 2.79
C LEU A 65 -8.95 3.31 1.57
N TYR A 66 -8.38 3.13 0.37
CA TYR A 66 -9.05 3.15 -0.93
C TYR A 66 -8.80 1.82 -1.63
N ASP A 67 -9.74 0.88 -1.52
CA ASP A 67 -9.56 -0.49 -2.01
C ASP A 67 -10.35 -0.75 -3.31
N PHE A 68 -9.61 -1.06 -4.37
CA PHE A 68 -10.13 -1.38 -5.71
C PHE A 68 -9.97 -2.87 -6.04
N ALA A 69 -9.59 -3.72 -5.10
CA ALA A 69 -9.42 -5.14 -5.34
C ALA A 69 -10.77 -5.84 -5.60
N PHE A 70 -10.74 -6.89 -6.43
CA PHE A 70 -11.91 -7.72 -6.73
C PHE A 70 -11.53 -9.20 -6.59
N SER A 71 -12.31 -9.96 -5.84
CA SER A 71 -12.13 -11.40 -5.72
C SER A 71 -12.12 -12.09 -7.09
N GLY A 72 -11.12 -12.95 -7.30
CA GLY A 72 -10.87 -13.61 -8.57
C GLY A 72 -10.07 -12.78 -9.58
N ALA A 73 -9.83 -11.49 -9.35
CA ALA A 73 -9.11 -10.62 -10.28
C ALA A 73 -7.75 -11.18 -10.72
N THR A 74 -7.36 -10.75 -11.91
CA THR A 74 -6.17 -11.20 -12.62
C THR A 74 -5.31 -9.99 -12.95
N CYS A 75 -4.03 -10.20 -13.29
CA CYS A 75 -3.18 -9.11 -13.77
C CYS A 75 -3.78 -8.42 -15.01
N GLN A 76 -4.31 -9.24 -15.94
CA GLN A 76 -4.97 -8.79 -17.15
C GLN A 76 -6.04 -9.82 -17.56
N LYS A 77 -7.12 -9.37 -18.21
CA LYS A 77 -8.12 -10.28 -18.80
C LYS A 77 -7.49 -11.19 -19.85
N TRP A 78 -7.63 -12.51 -19.69
CA TRP A 78 -7.15 -13.48 -20.69
C TRP A 78 -8.12 -13.68 -21.85
N THR A 79 -9.40 -13.34 -21.68
CA THR A 79 -10.42 -13.36 -22.73
C THR A 79 -11.42 -12.24 -22.49
N ASN A 80 -12.14 -11.82 -23.55
CA ASN A 80 -13.21 -10.82 -23.44
C ASN A 80 -14.41 -11.30 -22.59
N ASN A 81 -14.54 -12.61 -22.37
CA ASN A 81 -15.63 -13.20 -21.57
C ASN A 81 -15.31 -13.19 -20.06
N TYR A 82 -14.12 -12.75 -19.67
CA TYR A 82 -13.75 -12.65 -18.27
C TYR A 82 -14.40 -11.40 -17.65
N LEU A 83 -15.43 -11.63 -16.83
CA LEU A 83 -16.32 -10.57 -16.32
C LEU A 83 -15.75 -9.81 -15.11
N LEU A 84 -14.82 -10.41 -14.37
CA LEU A 84 -14.24 -9.79 -13.19
C LEU A 84 -13.21 -8.71 -13.59
N PRO A 85 -13.18 -7.55 -12.90
CA PRO A 85 -12.17 -6.53 -13.15
C PRO A 85 -10.75 -7.04 -12.91
N SER A 86 -9.91 -6.97 -13.94
CA SER A 86 -8.46 -7.19 -13.82
C SER A 86 -7.81 -5.96 -13.18
N VAL A 87 -6.55 -6.07 -12.74
CA VAL A 87 -5.80 -4.92 -12.19
C VAL A 87 -5.76 -3.74 -13.16
N LYS A 88 -5.74 -4.00 -14.48
CA LYS A 88 -5.85 -2.93 -15.49
C LYS A 88 -7.19 -2.17 -15.42
N ASP A 89 -8.29 -2.89 -15.18
CA ASP A 89 -9.61 -2.27 -15.02
C ASP A 89 -9.70 -1.53 -13.68
N GLN A 90 -9.14 -2.10 -12.61
CA GLN A 90 -9.08 -1.48 -11.28
C GLN A 90 -8.30 -0.16 -11.31
N LEU A 91 -7.20 -0.11 -12.07
CA LEU A 91 -6.44 1.12 -12.29
C LEU A 91 -7.28 2.18 -13.04
N ALA A 92 -8.08 1.75 -14.03
CA ALA A 92 -9.01 2.65 -14.72
C ALA A 92 -10.12 3.16 -13.78
N MET A 93 -10.60 2.33 -12.84
CA MET A 93 -11.54 2.74 -11.80
C MET A 93 -10.90 3.77 -10.87
N TYR A 94 -9.69 3.52 -10.39
CA TYR A 94 -8.92 4.47 -9.56
C TYR A 94 -8.80 5.84 -10.23
N TYR A 95 -8.40 5.90 -11.51
CA TYR A 95 -8.30 7.18 -12.21
C TYR A 95 -9.66 7.86 -12.45
N LYS A 96 -10.76 7.10 -12.49
CA LYS A 96 -12.12 7.65 -12.66
C LYS A 96 -12.61 8.36 -11.40
N GLU A 97 -12.17 7.92 -10.22
CA GLU A 97 -12.52 8.56 -8.95
C GLU A 97 -11.93 9.97 -8.81
N LYS A 98 -10.88 10.30 -9.57
CA LYS A 98 -10.21 11.61 -9.53
C LYS A 98 -9.83 12.05 -8.12
N LEU A 99 -9.33 11.10 -7.32
CA LEU A 99 -8.90 11.36 -5.95
C LEU A 99 -7.71 12.33 -5.95
N GLU A 100 -7.77 13.35 -5.08
CA GLU A 100 -6.68 14.30 -4.86
C GLU A 100 -5.77 13.78 -3.76
N LEU A 101 -4.87 12.85 -4.11
CA LEU A 101 -3.94 12.21 -3.18
C LEU A 101 -2.52 12.76 -3.34
N HIS A 102 -1.88 13.09 -2.23
CA HIS A 102 -0.48 13.52 -2.18
C HIS A 102 0.46 12.31 -2.36
N PRO A 103 1.27 12.22 -3.44
CA PRO A 103 2.09 11.04 -3.71
C PRO A 103 3.13 10.72 -2.64
N ASP A 104 3.59 11.73 -1.91
CA ASP A 104 4.51 11.63 -0.77
C ASP A 104 3.84 11.09 0.50
N GLU A 105 2.52 11.16 0.60
CA GLU A 105 1.74 10.66 1.75
C GLU A 105 0.87 9.44 1.40
N THR A 106 1.02 8.91 0.18
CA THR A 106 0.20 7.81 -0.34
C THR A 106 1.03 6.58 -0.65
N VAL A 107 0.63 5.45 -0.07
CA VAL A 107 1.16 4.14 -0.42
C VAL A 107 0.21 3.46 -1.41
N TYR A 108 0.76 2.98 -2.52
CA TYR A 108 0.04 2.14 -3.48
C TYR A 108 0.50 0.71 -3.31
N ALA A 109 -0.42 -0.19 -3.00
CA ALA A 109 -0.13 -1.60 -2.84
C ALA A 109 -0.86 -2.42 -3.91
N ILE A 110 -0.14 -3.41 -4.46
CA ILE A 110 -0.68 -4.32 -5.46
C ILE A 110 -0.42 -5.75 -4.97
N TRP A 111 -1.49 -6.48 -4.67
CA TRP A 111 -1.41 -7.92 -4.36
C TRP A 111 -2.23 -8.69 -5.38
N ILE A 112 -1.56 -9.35 -6.32
CA ILE A 112 -2.19 -10.03 -7.44
C ILE A 112 -1.34 -11.23 -7.90
N GLY A 113 -1.98 -12.19 -8.58
CA GLY A 113 -1.31 -13.14 -9.47
C GLY A 113 -1.67 -14.60 -9.23
N ILE A 114 -2.30 -14.95 -8.10
CA ILE A 114 -2.69 -16.34 -7.84
C ILE A 114 -3.68 -16.85 -8.90
N ASN A 115 -4.60 -15.98 -9.33
CA ASN A 115 -5.62 -16.34 -10.32
C ASN A 115 -4.99 -16.55 -11.71
N ASP A 116 -3.94 -15.82 -12.07
CA ASP A 116 -3.14 -16.06 -13.28
C ASP A 116 -2.48 -17.43 -13.27
N ILE A 117 -1.88 -17.81 -12.15
CA ILE A 117 -1.28 -19.14 -12.00
C ILE A 117 -2.35 -20.24 -12.08
N VAL A 118 -3.47 -20.08 -11.36
CA VAL A 118 -4.56 -21.07 -11.36
C VAL A 118 -5.19 -21.21 -12.73
N ALA A 119 -5.40 -20.11 -13.45
CA ALA A 119 -5.96 -20.14 -14.80
C ALA A 119 -5.03 -20.85 -15.80
N VAL A 120 -3.72 -20.66 -15.68
CA VAL A 120 -2.73 -21.39 -16.50
C VAL A 120 -2.68 -22.86 -16.12
N ALA A 121 -2.54 -23.18 -14.83
CA ALA A 121 -2.50 -24.57 -14.36
C ALA A 121 -3.76 -25.33 -14.77
N GLY A 122 -4.95 -24.73 -14.60
CA GLY A 122 -6.22 -25.32 -15.00
C GLY A 122 -6.40 -25.50 -16.52
N LYS A 123 -5.51 -24.95 -17.35
CA LYS A 123 -5.41 -25.26 -18.79
C LYS A 123 -4.39 -26.37 -19.06
N VAL A 124 -3.23 -26.33 -18.39
CA VAL A 124 -2.17 -27.34 -18.55
C VAL A 124 -2.62 -28.75 -18.14
N TRP A 125 -3.51 -28.87 -17.16
CA TRP A 125 -4.04 -30.17 -16.71
C TRP A 125 -5.31 -30.63 -17.45
N ARG A 126 -5.71 -29.93 -18.52
CA ARG A 126 -6.90 -30.28 -19.34
C ARG A 126 -6.55 -30.67 -20.78
N GLU A 127 -5.28 -30.90 -21.06
CA GLU A 127 -4.76 -31.54 -22.28
C GLU A 127 -4.16 -32.91 -21.92
#